data_AF-A0A2V1CYL9-F1
#
_entry.id   AF-A0A2V1CYL9-F1
#
_cell.length_a   1.000
_cell.length_b   1.000
_cell.length_c   1.000
_cell.angle_alpha   90.00
_cell.angle_beta   90.00
_cell.angle_gamma   90.00
#
_symmetry.space_group_name_H-M   'P 1'
#
loop_
_entity.id
_entity.type
_entity.pdbx_description
1 polymer ?
#
loop_
_entity_poly.entity_id
_entity_poly.type
_entity_poly.pdbx_seq_one_letter_code
_entity_poly.pdbx_strand_id
1 'polypeptide(L)'
;MSTDNIPHKIARAGERFLPVAKTPPESPTLSATEDAATSLPISPPATVLVDSSPRRLPHLIRRLYHRIQQCYEGKLLDNTWESVRISPQWYQVLQDELEKDTQLGAWVADKLRYDYDSAEGEFVLRMPSPLHDIFAIRLQEVIVRELGHFTTQEEIRPLIERIKMATTSDIRFSDSSTEGKKSPDGSFRFSGTKYPPLVIEVANSQKRRDLPRLAESYIERTKGRTKTVITIDLEY
;
A
#
# COMPACT_ATOMS: atom_id res chain seq x y z
N MET A 1 -63.38 8.70 18.52
CA MET A 1 -64.58 7.91 18.18
C MET A 1 -65.38 8.68 17.14
N SER A 2 -65.51 8.10 15.94
CA SER A 2 -66.53 8.34 14.89
C SER A 2 -66.66 9.74 14.27
N THR A 3 -66.80 9.93 12.96
CA THR A 3 -66.95 9.02 11.80
C THR A 3 -66.74 9.82 10.51
N ASP A 4 -66.35 9.10 9.46
CA ASP A 4 -66.19 9.47 8.06
C ASP A 4 -67.35 10.27 7.44
N ASN A 5 -67.04 11.06 6.39
CA ASN A 5 -67.72 10.84 5.11
C ASN A 5 -66.98 11.45 3.90
N ILE A 6 -66.70 10.61 2.92
CA ILE A 6 -66.32 10.90 1.53
C ILE A 6 -67.60 10.84 0.69
N PRO A 7 -67.67 11.51 -0.47
CA PRO A 7 -68.10 10.77 -1.64
C PRO A 7 -67.19 10.94 -2.86
N HIS A 8 -67.01 9.80 -3.52
CA HIS A 8 -66.36 9.57 -4.80
C HIS A 8 -67.03 10.30 -5.97
N LYS A 9 -66.23 10.68 -6.97
CA LYS A 9 -66.60 10.47 -8.37
C LYS A 9 -65.37 10.07 -9.21
N ILE A 10 -65.51 8.93 -9.86
CA ILE A 10 -64.54 8.20 -10.69
C ILE A 10 -64.75 8.56 -12.17
N ALA A 11 -63.66 8.39 -12.95
CA ALA A 11 -63.54 8.19 -14.41
C ALA A 11 -62.90 9.39 -15.16
N ARG A 12 -61.92 9.22 -16.05
CA ARG A 12 -61.26 8.02 -16.62
C ARG A 12 -59.98 8.46 -17.34
N ALA A 13 -59.00 7.55 -17.34
CA ALA A 13 -58.01 7.21 -18.37
C ALA A 13 -57.53 8.28 -19.38
N GLY A 14 -56.20 8.48 -19.41
CA GLY A 14 -55.45 9.03 -20.53
C GLY A 14 -53.95 8.81 -20.31
N GLU A 15 -53.42 7.75 -20.91
CA GLU A 15 -52.05 7.28 -20.76
C GLU A 15 -50.98 8.22 -21.35
N ARG A 16 -49.78 8.06 -20.77
CA ARG A 16 -48.49 8.66 -21.08
C ARG A 16 -48.12 8.55 -22.56
N PHE A 17 -47.49 9.59 -23.12
CA PHE A 17 -46.34 9.45 -24.02
C PHE A 17 -45.36 10.62 -23.85
N LEU A 18 -44.09 10.26 -23.63
CA LEU A 18 -42.93 11.14 -23.47
C LEU A 18 -42.57 11.80 -24.80
N PRO A 19 -42.03 13.04 -24.81
CA PRO A 19 -41.60 13.68 -26.04
C PRO A 19 -40.30 13.04 -26.58
N VAL A 20 -40.37 12.75 -27.88
CA VAL A 20 -39.34 12.18 -28.75
C VAL A 20 -38.06 13.00 -28.78
N ALA A 21 -36.93 12.28 -28.77
CA ALA A 21 -35.58 12.77 -28.95
C ALA A 21 -35.42 13.59 -30.24
N LYS A 22 -34.75 14.75 -30.14
CA LYS A 22 -34.19 15.46 -31.29
C LYS A 22 -32.69 15.19 -31.33
N THR A 23 -32.29 14.56 -32.43
CA THR A 23 -30.95 14.10 -32.81
C THR A 23 -29.92 15.24 -32.84
N PRO A 24 -28.66 15.01 -32.45
CA PRO A 24 -27.53 15.91 -32.77
C PRO A 24 -27.16 15.82 -34.27
N PRO A 25 -26.54 16.86 -34.85
CA PRO A 25 -26.14 16.89 -36.26
C PRO A 25 -24.92 16.01 -36.57
N GLU A 26 -24.77 15.75 -37.86
CA GLU A 26 -23.92 14.76 -38.55
C GLU A 26 -22.41 14.86 -38.29
N SER A 27 -21.76 13.69 -38.24
CA SER A 27 -20.31 13.52 -38.24
C SER A 27 -19.71 13.87 -39.62
N PRO A 28 -18.55 14.55 -39.70
CA PRO A 28 -17.89 14.78 -40.98
C PRO A 28 -17.20 13.51 -41.51
N THR A 29 -17.39 13.33 -42.81
CA THR A 29 -16.89 12.26 -43.69
C THR A 29 -15.36 12.18 -43.76
N LEU A 30 -14.86 10.94 -43.74
CA LEU A 30 -13.47 10.56 -44.02
C LEU A 30 -13.05 10.96 -45.45
N SER A 31 -12.04 11.83 -45.57
CA SER A 31 -11.21 11.93 -46.77
C SER A 31 -9.77 11.60 -46.40
N ALA A 32 -9.24 10.57 -47.04
CA ALA A 32 -7.85 10.16 -46.96
C ALA A 32 -6.97 11.10 -47.79
N THR A 33 -5.91 11.62 -47.17
CA THR A 33 -4.70 12.08 -47.83
C THR A 33 -3.51 11.76 -46.93
N GLU A 34 -2.55 11.04 -47.50
CA GLU A 34 -1.27 10.62 -46.93
C GLU A 34 -0.32 11.80 -46.66
N ASP A 35 0.72 11.51 -45.88
CA ASP A 35 1.93 12.29 -45.57
C ASP A 35 1.90 13.36 -44.47
N ALA A 36 2.35 12.97 -43.27
CA ALA A 36 3.49 13.61 -42.58
C ALA A 36 3.81 12.91 -41.25
N ALA A 37 5.08 12.62 -41.06
CA ALA A 37 5.65 11.91 -39.92
C ALA A 37 5.72 12.78 -38.65
N THR A 38 5.47 12.12 -37.50
CA THR A 38 6.16 12.30 -36.21
C THR A 38 6.03 13.62 -35.44
N SER A 39 5.18 13.65 -34.41
CA SER A 39 5.61 13.66 -32.99
C SER A 39 4.42 13.92 -32.06
N LEU A 40 3.94 12.88 -31.37
CA LEU A 40 3.05 13.02 -30.21
C LEU A 40 3.88 13.19 -28.92
N PRO A 41 3.35 13.90 -27.91
CA PRO A 41 4.10 14.24 -26.70
C PRO A 41 4.38 13.00 -25.84
N ILE A 42 5.55 13.04 -25.21
CA ILE A 42 6.22 12.02 -24.41
C ILE A 42 5.31 11.51 -23.26
N SER A 43 5.05 10.19 -23.26
CA SER A 43 4.41 9.46 -22.16
C SER A 43 5.25 9.49 -20.88
N PRO A 44 4.63 9.38 -19.68
CA PRO A 44 5.33 9.34 -18.39
C PRO A 44 6.26 8.11 -18.27
N PRO A 45 7.26 8.12 -17.35
CA PRO A 45 8.33 7.12 -17.34
C PRO A 45 7.77 5.71 -17.15
N ALA A 46 8.31 4.79 -17.94
CA ALA A 46 7.90 3.40 -17.99
C ALA A 46 8.03 2.72 -16.61
N THR A 47 6.89 2.36 -16.03
CA THR A 47 6.82 1.17 -15.18
C THR A 47 7.35 0.02 -16.01
N VAL A 48 8.48 -0.56 -15.63
CA VAL A 48 9.01 -1.75 -16.30
C VAL A 48 7.97 -2.85 -16.12
N LEU A 49 7.13 -3.06 -17.14
CA LEU A 49 6.30 -4.25 -17.26
C LEU A 49 7.27 -5.41 -17.54
N VAL A 50 7.84 -5.96 -16.47
CA VAL A 50 8.65 -7.18 -16.57
C VAL A 50 7.67 -8.30 -16.87
N ASP A 51 7.66 -8.70 -18.14
CA ASP A 51 6.99 -9.89 -18.64
C ASP A 51 7.33 -11.11 -17.76
N SER A 52 6.29 -11.73 -17.19
CA SER A 52 6.32 -12.86 -16.25
C SER A 52 6.76 -14.18 -16.89
N SER A 53 7.62 -14.13 -17.90
CA SER A 53 8.09 -15.28 -18.64
C SER A 53 8.93 -16.21 -17.73
N PRO A 54 8.60 -17.51 -17.61
CA PRO A 54 9.27 -18.48 -16.71
C PRO A 54 10.79 -18.59 -16.89
N ARG A 55 11.34 -18.18 -18.05
CA ARG A 55 12.78 -18.16 -18.33
C ARG A 55 13.53 -16.99 -17.68
N ARG A 56 12.85 -15.91 -17.28
CA ARG A 56 13.47 -14.71 -16.68
C ARG A 56 13.49 -14.72 -15.14
N LEU A 57 12.65 -15.54 -14.52
CA LEU A 57 12.49 -15.62 -13.07
C LEU A 57 13.76 -16.06 -12.31
N PRO A 58 14.57 -17.03 -12.78
CA PRO A 58 15.84 -17.36 -12.12
C PRO A 58 16.83 -16.18 -12.12
N HIS A 59 16.89 -15.43 -13.22
CA HIS A 59 17.73 -14.23 -13.31
C HIS A 59 17.23 -13.11 -12.39
N LEU A 60 15.92 -13.00 -12.20
CA LEU A 60 15.29 -12.03 -11.31
C LEU A 60 15.63 -12.31 -9.84
N ILE A 61 15.53 -13.57 -9.40
CA ILE A 61 15.88 -13.97 -8.04
C ILE A 61 17.37 -13.78 -7.79
N ARG A 62 18.23 -14.14 -8.75
CA ARG A 62 19.67 -13.86 -8.66
C ARG A 62 19.96 -12.36 -8.58
N ARG A 63 19.24 -11.53 -9.35
CA ARG A 63 19.37 -10.07 -9.30
C ARG A 63 18.97 -9.52 -7.94
N LEU A 64 17.84 -10.00 -7.39
CA LEU A 64 17.35 -9.58 -6.09
C LEU A 64 18.29 -10.01 -4.96
N TYR A 65 18.78 -11.25 -5.00
CA TYR A 65 19.80 -11.74 -4.07
C TYR A 65 21.06 -10.86 -4.13
N HIS A 66 21.55 -10.56 -5.33
CA HIS A 66 22.71 -9.67 -5.50
C HIS A 66 22.44 -8.24 -5.00
N ARG A 67 21.22 -7.71 -5.17
CA ARG A 67 20.82 -6.42 -4.57
C ARG A 67 20.86 -6.46 -3.05
N ILE A 68 20.33 -7.52 -2.45
CA ILE A 68 20.35 -7.72 -0.99
C ILE A 68 21.80 -7.81 -0.50
N GLN A 69 22.66 -8.53 -1.22
CA GLN A 69 24.09 -8.62 -0.92
C GLN A 69 24.80 -7.26 -1.04
N GLN A 70 24.46 -6.45 -2.05
CA GLN A 70 24.98 -5.08 -2.16
C GLN A 70 24.59 -4.22 -0.95
N CYS A 71 23.35 -4.31 -0.47
CA CYS A 71 22.92 -3.62 0.74
C CYS A 71 23.70 -4.12 1.97
N TYR A 72 23.93 -5.43 2.06
CA TYR A 72 24.73 -6.04 3.13
C TYR A 72 26.17 -5.51 3.15
N GLU A 73 26.78 -5.32 1.97
CA GLU A 73 28.11 -4.75 1.79
C GLU A 73 28.15 -3.21 1.97
N GLY A 74 27.02 -2.57 2.28
CA GLY A 74 26.92 -1.12 2.48
C GLY A 74 27.00 -0.29 1.20
N LYS A 75 26.80 -0.90 0.03
CA LYS A 75 26.75 -0.16 -1.25
C LYS A 75 25.45 0.62 -1.33
N LEU A 76 25.56 1.93 -1.57
CA LEU A 76 24.39 2.79 -1.77
C LEU A 76 23.66 2.34 -3.04
N LEU A 77 22.36 2.09 -2.92
CA LEU A 77 21.49 1.86 -4.07
C LEU A 77 20.87 3.20 -4.48
N ASP A 78 20.88 3.50 -5.78
CA ASP A 78 20.30 4.75 -6.32
C ASP A 78 18.79 4.86 -6.11
N ASN A 79 18.12 3.72 -5.89
CA ASN A 79 16.66 3.65 -5.73
C ASN A 79 16.28 3.34 -4.27
N THR A 80 15.43 4.19 -3.69
CA THR A 80 14.86 4.00 -2.34
C THR A 80 13.73 2.96 -2.29
N TRP A 81 13.31 2.47 -3.46
CA TRP A 81 12.15 1.60 -3.67
C TRP A 81 12.33 0.81 -4.96
N GLU A 82 12.54 -0.51 -4.86
CA GLU A 82 12.55 -1.41 -6.03
C GLU A 82 11.43 -2.44 -5.87
N SER A 83 10.37 -2.31 -6.68
CA SER A 83 9.29 -3.29 -6.75
C SER A 83 9.55 -4.30 -7.87
N VAL A 84 9.31 -5.57 -7.55
CA VAL A 84 9.50 -6.71 -8.44
C VAL A 84 8.35 -7.69 -8.27
N ARG A 85 7.83 -8.24 -9.37
CA ARG A 85 6.84 -9.31 -9.32
C ARG A 85 7.51 -10.67 -9.12
N ILE A 86 7.23 -11.33 -8.00
CA ILE A 86 7.68 -12.70 -7.69
C ILE A 86 6.49 -13.52 -7.15
N SER A 87 6.34 -14.75 -7.63
CA SER A 87 5.30 -15.64 -7.12
C SER A 87 5.69 -16.22 -5.75
N PRO A 88 4.73 -16.79 -5.00
CA PRO A 88 5.02 -17.41 -3.69
C PRO A 88 6.08 -18.51 -3.73
N GLN A 89 6.11 -19.30 -4.79
CA GLN A 89 7.12 -20.34 -4.98
C GLN A 89 8.53 -19.74 -5.09
N TRP A 90 8.68 -18.63 -5.83
CA TRP A 90 9.96 -17.96 -6.01
C TRP A 90 10.37 -17.15 -4.79
N TYR A 91 9.41 -16.60 -4.05
CA TYR A 91 9.68 -16.01 -2.74
C TYR A 91 10.24 -17.05 -1.78
N GLN A 92 9.68 -18.27 -1.75
CA GLN A 92 10.23 -19.36 -0.94
C GLN A 92 11.66 -19.71 -1.36
N VAL A 93 11.93 -19.84 -2.65
CA VAL A 93 13.30 -20.07 -3.15
C VAL A 93 14.26 -18.97 -2.69
N LEU A 94 13.84 -17.70 -2.74
CA LEU A 94 14.65 -16.60 -2.22
C LEU A 94 14.93 -16.74 -0.72
N GLN A 95 13.93 -17.09 0.09
CA GLN A 95 14.12 -17.32 1.53
C GLN A 95 15.11 -18.47 1.75
N ASP A 96 14.93 -19.59 1.07
CA ASP A 96 15.80 -20.77 1.19
C ASP A 96 17.26 -20.44 0.80
N GLU A 97 17.48 -19.63 -0.25
CA GLU A 97 18.82 -19.18 -0.63
C GLU A 97 19.45 -18.22 0.41
N LEU A 98 18.64 -17.36 1.04
CA LEU A 98 19.10 -16.46 2.10
C LEU A 98 19.42 -17.22 3.40
N GLU A 99 18.73 -18.32 3.69
CA GLU A 99 18.97 -19.16 4.86
C GLU A 99 20.28 -19.96 4.77
N LYS A 100 20.76 -20.25 3.55
CA LYS A 100 22.05 -20.94 3.35
C LYS A 100 23.25 -20.10 3.81
N ASP A 101 23.15 -18.78 3.72
CA ASP A 101 24.16 -17.86 4.23
C ASP A 101 23.69 -17.32 5.60
N THR A 102 24.17 -17.94 6.68
CA THR A 102 23.77 -17.60 8.05
C THR A 102 23.97 -16.11 8.38
N GLN A 103 25.04 -15.49 7.86
CA GLN A 103 25.39 -14.11 8.18
C GLN A 103 24.50 -13.14 7.39
N LEU A 104 24.32 -13.38 6.10
CA LEU A 104 23.41 -12.60 5.27
C LEU A 104 21.96 -12.76 5.73
N GLY A 105 21.52 -13.98 5.99
CA GLY A 105 20.17 -14.30 6.47
C GLY A 105 19.84 -13.62 7.80
N ALA A 106 20.77 -13.65 8.77
CA ALA A 106 20.61 -12.94 10.04
C ALA A 106 20.51 -11.42 9.85
N TRP A 107 21.33 -10.85 8.97
CA TRP A 107 21.26 -9.43 8.63
C TRP A 107 19.95 -9.09 7.90
N VAL A 108 19.46 -9.93 7.00
CA VAL A 108 18.18 -9.72 6.32
C VAL A 108 17.02 -9.72 7.30
N ALA A 109 17.03 -10.64 8.28
CA ALA A 109 16.00 -10.74 9.29
C ALA A 109 15.96 -9.51 10.22
N ASP A 110 17.10 -8.86 10.47
CA ASP A 110 17.23 -7.76 11.43
C ASP A 110 17.24 -6.37 10.78
N LYS A 111 17.87 -6.22 9.61
CA LYS A 111 18.18 -4.93 8.99
C LYS A 111 17.46 -4.67 7.67
N LEU A 112 17.20 -5.70 6.86
CA LEU A 112 16.60 -5.50 5.54
C LEU A 112 15.13 -5.11 5.66
N ARG A 113 14.80 -3.92 5.15
CA ARG A 113 13.41 -3.46 5.03
C ARG A 113 12.84 -3.90 3.69
N TYR A 114 11.75 -4.64 3.74
CA TYR A 114 11.05 -5.06 2.52
C TYR A 114 9.60 -5.41 2.80
N ASP A 115 8.76 -5.21 1.79
CA ASP A 115 7.39 -5.69 1.78
C ASP A 115 7.27 -6.88 0.83
N TYR A 116 6.43 -7.84 1.18
CA TYR A 116 6.03 -8.93 0.31
C TYR A 116 4.54 -9.20 0.42
N ASP A 117 3.91 -9.36 -0.72
CA ASP A 117 2.50 -9.62 -0.88
C ASP A 117 2.31 -10.82 -1.81
N SER A 118 1.90 -11.97 -1.26
CA SER A 118 1.68 -13.17 -2.08
C SER A 118 0.42 -13.13 -2.95
N ALA A 119 -0.55 -12.25 -2.66
CA ALA A 119 -1.76 -12.14 -3.49
C ALA A 119 -1.44 -11.40 -4.79
N GLU A 120 -0.67 -10.32 -4.67
CA GLU A 120 -0.22 -9.52 -5.82
C GLU A 120 1.05 -10.10 -6.46
N GLY A 121 1.72 -11.02 -5.75
CA GLY A 121 3.05 -11.51 -6.12
C GLY A 121 4.05 -10.37 -6.20
N GLU A 122 4.01 -9.43 -5.27
CA GLU A 122 4.84 -8.22 -5.28
C GLU A 122 5.84 -8.25 -4.13
N PHE A 123 7.11 -8.07 -4.45
CA PHE A 123 8.19 -7.86 -3.50
C PHE A 123 8.75 -6.46 -3.70
N VAL A 124 8.82 -5.71 -2.60
CA VAL A 124 9.34 -4.35 -2.60
C VAL A 124 10.53 -4.28 -1.67
N LEU A 125 11.71 -4.02 -2.24
CA LEU A 125 12.89 -3.67 -1.45
C LEU A 125 12.77 -2.20 -1.01
N ARG A 126 12.77 -1.95 0.30
CA ARG A 126 12.69 -0.60 0.89
C ARG A 126 14.08 -0.17 1.35
N MET A 127 14.53 0.99 0.86
CA MET A 127 15.76 1.62 1.35
C MET A 127 15.40 2.99 1.93
N PRO A 128 15.23 3.10 3.26
CA PRO A 128 14.93 4.39 3.88
C PRO A 128 16.12 5.33 3.75
N SER A 129 15.84 6.63 3.62
CA SER A 129 16.87 7.68 3.70
C SER A 129 17.06 8.11 5.15
N PRO A 130 18.23 8.66 5.54
CA PRO A 130 18.42 9.16 6.90
C PRO A 130 17.37 10.20 7.32
N LEU A 131 16.95 11.07 6.41
CA LEU A 131 15.92 12.07 6.68
C LEU A 131 14.57 11.42 6.96
N HIS A 132 14.21 10.40 6.17
CA HIS A 132 12.98 9.63 6.32
C HIS A 132 12.93 8.88 7.66
N ASP A 133 14.02 8.19 8.04
CA ASP A 133 14.11 7.49 9.32
C ASP A 133 14.01 8.46 10.51
N ILE A 134 14.76 9.58 10.45
CA ILE A 134 14.71 10.61 11.50
C ILE A 134 13.29 11.15 11.65
N PHE A 135 12.62 11.46 10.55
CA PHE A 135 11.26 11.98 10.59
C PHE A 135 10.28 10.97 11.21
N ALA A 136 10.33 9.70 10.79
CA ALA A 136 9.46 8.66 11.32
C ALA A 136 9.67 8.45 12.83
N ILE A 137 10.91 8.52 13.31
CA ILE A 137 11.23 8.45 14.74
C ILE A 137 10.66 9.66 15.48
N ARG A 138 10.91 10.88 15.00
CA ARG A 138 10.42 12.11 15.64
C ARG A 138 8.90 12.17 15.70
N LEU A 139 8.21 11.73 14.65
CA LEU A 139 6.76 11.66 14.65
C LEU A 139 6.23 10.71 15.74
N GLN A 140 6.87 9.55 15.92
CA GLN A 140 6.49 8.62 17.00
C GLN A 140 6.76 9.18 18.39
N GLU A 141 7.89 9.86 18.59
CA GLU A 141 8.21 10.54 19.84
C GLU A 141 7.17 11.61 20.21
N VAL A 142 6.72 12.40 19.22
CA VAL A 142 5.66 13.40 19.42
C VAL A 142 4.37 12.73 19.86
N ILE A 143 3.94 11.65 19.20
CA ILE A 143 2.72 10.92 19.56
C ILE A 143 2.81 10.39 21.00
N VAL A 144 3.95 9.80 21.39
CA VAL A 144 4.14 9.30 22.77
C VAL A 144 4.11 10.43 23.79
N ARG A 145 4.74 11.57 23.49
CA ARG A 145 4.70 12.74 24.37
C ARG A 145 3.26 13.22 24.58
N GLU A 146 2.47 13.31 23.52
CA GLU A 146 1.06 13.70 23.63
C GLU A 146 0.22 12.67 24.40
N LEU A 147 0.48 11.38 24.22
CA LEU A 147 -0.14 10.33 25.06
C LEU A 147 0.20 10.49 26.55
N GLY A 148 1.41 10.99 26.85
CA GLY A 148 1.86 11.30 28.20
C GLY A 148 0.96 12.31 28.92
N HIS A 149 0.42 13.30 28.22
CA HIS A 149 -0.48 14.31 28.81
C HIS A 149 -1.79 13.72 29.35
N PHE A 150 -2.23 12.59 28.80
CA PHE A 150 -3.47 11.91 29.22
C PHE A 150 -3.26 10.93 30.38
N THR A 151 -2.02 10.67 30.80
CA THR A 151 -1.73 9.73 31.91
C THR A 151 -2.21 10.23 33.28
N THR A 152 -2.45 11.53 33.41
CA THR A 152 -3.05 12.16 34.59
C THR A 152 -4.55 11.90 34.72
N GLN A 153 -5.20 11.44 33.64
CA GLN A 153 -6.62 11.11 33.62
C GLN A 153 -6.82 9.65 34.03
N GLU A 154 -7.41 9.43 35.21
CA GLU A 154 -7.56 8.10 35.80
C GLU A 154 -8.37 7.13 34.93
N GLU A 155 -9.33 7.64 34.17
CA GLU A 155 -10.19 6.89 33.25
C GLU A 155 -9.42 6.34 32.03
N ILE A 156 -8.45 7.09 31.51
CA ILE A 156 -7.72 6.77 30.27
C ILE A 156 -6.37 6.11 30.56
N ARG A 157 -5.79 6.33 31.75
CA ARG A 157 -4.49 5.77 32.15
C ARG A 157 -4.35 4.27 31.86
N PRO A 158 -5.31 3.38 32.20
CA PRO A 158 -5.18 1.95 31.92
C PRO A 158 -5.12 1.61 30.42
N LEU A 159 -5.71 2.45 29.57
CA LEU A 159 -5.64 2.30 28.12
C LEU A 159 -4.25 2.67 27.60
N ILE A 160 -3.70 3.80 28.07
CA ILE A 160 -2.39 4.32 27.63
C ILE A 160 -1.27 3.36 28.01
N GLU A 161 -1.29 2.80 29.22
CA GLU A 161 -0.26 1.85 29.68
C GLU A 161 -0.16 0.59 28.81
N ARG A 162 -1.27 0.24 28.13
CA ARG A 162 -1.35 -0.88 27.19
C ARG A 162 -0.90 -0.51 25.78
N ILE A 163 -0.71 0.76 25.46
CA ILE A 163 -0.14 1.20 24.19
C ILE A 163 1.38 1.05 24.28
N LYS A 164 1.97 0.34 23.31
CA LYS A 164 3.42 0.13 23.18
C LYS A 164 3.88 0.61 21.82
N MET A 165 4.95 1.40 21.79
CA MET A 165 5.62 1.74 20.54
C MET A 165 6.28 0.48 19.99
N ALA A 166 5.91 0.08 18.78
CA ALA A 166 6.49 -1.07 18.08
C ALA A 166 7.45 -0.64 16.97
N THR A 167 7.71 0.67 16.85
CA THR A 167 8.64 1.30 15.91
C THR A 167 8.56 0.65 14.52
N THR A 168 9.64 0.01 14.12
CA THR A 168 9.89 -0.53 12.80
C THR A 168 9.71 -2.05 12.75
N SER A 169 8.99 -2.62 13.73
CA SER A 169 8.74 -4.05 13.78
C SER A 169 7.94 -4.51 12.57
N ASP A 170 8.42 -5.58 11.93
CA ASP A 170 7.72 -6.19 10.80
C ASP A 170 6.33 -6.71 11.19
N ILE A 171 5.40 -6.58 10.25
CA ILE A 171 4.06 -7.15 10.31
C ILE A 171 4.00 -8.32 9.35
N ARG A 172 3.84 -9.54 9.89
CA ARG A 172 3.68 -10.76 9.10
C ARG A 172 2.20 -11.15 9.02
N PHE A 173 1.69 -11.35 7.81
CA PHE A 173 0.32 -11.74 7.53
C PHE A 173 0.25 -13.25 7.34
N SER A 174 0.07 -13.98 8.45
CA SER A 174 -0.11 -15.44 8.43
C SER A 174 -1.57 -15.87 8.55
N ASP A 175 -2.48 -14.95 8.91
CA ASP A 175 -3.91 -15.28 9.08
C ASP A 175 -4.75 -15.01 7.82
N SER A 176 -4.18 -14.34 6.83
CA SER A 176 -4.80 -14.17 5.51
C SER A 176 -4.64 -15.44 4.69
N SER A 177 -5.51 -15.66 3.70
CA SER A 177 -5.36 -16.73 2.69
C SER A 177 -4.07 -16.63 1.88
N THR A 178 -3.32 -15.54 2.06
CA THR A 178 -2.14 -15.13 1.31
C THR A 178 -1.10 -14.66 2.32
N GLU A 179 0.07 -15.30 2.34
CA GLU A 179 1.21 -14.87 3.15
C GLU A 179 1.70 -13.49 2.75
N GLY A 180 2.33 -12.79 3.69
CA GLY A 180 2.98 -11.54 3.37
C GLY A 180 3.72 -10.94 4.55
N LYS A 181 4.52 -9.92 4.24
CA LYS A 181 5.31 -9.16 5.18
C LYS A 181 5.20 -7.68 4.82
N LYS A 182 5.10 -6.82 5.82
CA LYS A 182 5.32 -5.38 5.66
C LYS A 182 6.25 -4.84 6.72
N SER A 183 7.10 -3.89 6.33
CA SER A 183 8.03 -3.18 7.21
C SER A 183 7.60 -1.72 7.37
N PRO A 184 6.64 -1.41 8.27
CA PRO A 184 6.19 -0.04 8.47
C PRO A 184 7.30 0.87 9.01
N ASP A 185 7.21 2.17 8.71
CA ASP A 185 8.18 3.17 9.21
C ASP A 185 7.95 3.47 10.70
N GLY A 186 6.71 3.34 11.16
CA GLY A 186 6.35 3.43 12.57
C GLY A 186 5.07 2.65 12.88
N SER A 187 4.91 2.21 14.13
CA SER A 187 3.69 1.53 14.56
C SER A 187 3.48 1.59 16.08
N PHE A 188 2.21 1.57 16.47
CA PHE A 188 1.78 1.46 17.87
C PHE A 188 0.95 0.19 18.03
N ARG A 189 1.35 -0.63 19.00
CA ARG A 189 0.67 -1.86 19.39
C ARG A 189 -0.16 -1.64 20.64
N PHE A 190 -1.21 -2.43 20.78
CA PHE A 190 -1.99 -2.53 22.00
C PHE A 190 -1.78 -3.89 22.64
N SER A 191 -1.51 -3.95 23.94
CA SER A 191 -1.26 -5.21 24.65
C SER A 191 -2.39 -6.22 24.43
N GLY A 192 -2.00 -7.41 23.98
CA GLY A 192 -2.91 -8.52 23.64
C GLY A 192 -3.40 -8.52 22.18
N THR A 193 -2.91 -7.62 21.33
CA THR A 193 -3.26 -7.59 19.89
C THR A 193 -2.14 -8.12 19.02
N LYS A 194 -2.51 -8.89 17.99
CA LYS A 194 -1.56 -9.45 17.01
C LYS A 194 -1.01 -8.38 16.06
N TYR A 195 -1.90 -7.56 15.51
CA TYR A 195 -1.59 -6.50 14.55
C TYR A 195 -1.68 -5.13 15.22
N PRO A 196 -0.79 -4.18 14.86
CA PRO A 196 -0.83 -2.83 15.41
C PRO A 196 -2.10 -2.09 14.94
N PRO A 197 -2.89 -1.50 15.85
CA PRO A 197 -4.04 -0.69 15.49
C PRO A 197 -3.65 0.60 14.75
N LEU A 198 -2.44 1.12 14.94
CA LEU A 198 -1.93 2.32 14.27
C LEU A 198 -0.59 2.03 13.58
N VAL A 199 -0.53 2.36 12.29
CA VAL A 199 0.67 2.29 11.44
C VAL A 199 1.00 3.67 10.89
N ILE A 200 2.28 3.96 10.73
CA ILE A 200 2.83 5.19 10.17
C ILE A 200 3.68 4.83 8.97
N GLU A 201 3.45 5.55 7.87
CA GLU A 201 4.19 5.45 6.62
C GLU A 201 4.63 6.84 6.19
N VAL A 202 5.89 6.96 5.80
CA VAL A 202 6.50 8.19 5.34
C VAL A 202 6.92 7.97 3.89
N ALA A 203 6.28 8.67 2.96
CA ALA A 203 6.64 8.67 1.56
C ALA A 203 7.59 9.82 1.25
N ASN A 204 8.34 9.66 0.16
CA ASN A 204 8.92 10.77 -0.56
C ASN A 204 8.10 11.06 -1.83
N SER A 205 8.48 12.11 -2.56
CA SER A 205 7.85 12.53 -3.82
C SER A 205 7.64 11.40 -4.85
N GLN A 206 8.54 10.40 -4.87
CA GLN A 206 8.44 9.23 -5.75
C GLN A 206 7.31 8.25 -5.36
N LYS A 207 6.90 8.25 -4.08
CA LYS A 207 5.99 7.27 -3.46
C LYS A 207 4.58 7.82 -3.20
N ARG A 208 4.34 9.13 -3.41
CA ARG A 208 3.05 9.78 -3.10
C ARG A 208 1.83 9.07 -3.68
N ARG A 209 1.96 8.53 -4.90
CA ARG A 209 0.85 7.88 -5.63
C ARG A 209 0.45 6.53 -5.03
N ASP A 210 1.37 5.86 -4.35
CA ASP A 210 1.15 4.52 -3.79
C ASP A 210 0.64 4.55 -2.34
N LEU A 211 0.65 5.72 -1.68
CA LEU A 211 0.22 5.87 -0.29
C LEU A 211 -1.21 5.38 0.00
N PRO A 212 -2.24 5.70 -0.83
CA PRO A 212 -3.59 5.20 -0.56
C PRO A 212 -3.67 3.69 -0.63
N ARG A 213 -3.09 3.09 -1.68
CA ARG A 213 -3.03 1.63 -1.85
C ARG A 213 -2.26 0.96 -0.71
N LEU A 214 -1.17 1.58 -0.25
CA LEU A 214 -0.39 1.09 0.88
C LEU A 214 -1.23 1.10 2.17
N ALA A 215 -1.96 2.19 2.45
CA ALA A 215 -2.85 2.28 3.60
C ALA A 215 -3.98 1.25 3.56
N GLU A 216 -4.65 1.10 2.42
CA GLU A 216 -5.68 0.08 2.20
C GLU A 216 -5.13 -1.33 2.45
N SER A 217 -3.94 -1.62 1.92
CA SER A 217 -3.31 -2.93 2.08
C SER A 217 -3.08 -3.29 3.56
N TYR A 218 -2.70 -2.34 4.43
CA TYR A 218 -2.58 -2.61 5.87
C TYR A 218 -3.93 -2.99 6.50
N ILE A 219 -4.99 -2.27 6.15
CA ILE A 219 -6.33 -2.51 6.70
C ILE A 219 -6.84 -3.86 6.22
N GLU A 220 -6.74 -4.16 4.93
CA GLU A 220 -7.23 -5.41 4.34
C GLU A 220 -6.45 -6.63 4.83
N ARG A 221 -5.11 -6.59 4.77
CA ARG A 221 -4.23 -7.71 5.16
C ARG A 221 -4.37 -8.07 6.63
N THR A 222 -4.67 -7.09 7.47
CA THR A 222 -4.90 -7.31 8.90
C THR A 222 -6.36 -7.61 9.23
N LYS A 223 -7.25 -7.76 8.23
CA LYS A 223 -8.70 -7.97 8.38
C LYS A 223 -9.35 -6.90 9.26
N GLY A 224 -8.95 -5.65 9.03
CA GLY A 224 -9.40 -4.46 9.76
C GLY A 224 -8.90 -4.39 11.19
N ARG A 225 -7.85 -5.13 11.59
CA ARG A 225 -7.25 -5.02 12.93
C ARG A 225 -6.34 -3.79 13.05
N THR A 226 -5.66 -3.41 11.97
CA THR A 226 -5.16 -2.04 11.82
C THR A 226 -6.35 -1.12 11.58
N LYS A 227 -6.50 -0.13 12.46
CA LYS A 227 -7.64 0.80 12.49
C LYS A 227 -7.31 2.13 11.84
N THR A 228 -6.06 2.52 11.91
CA THR A 228 -5.58 3.81 11.42
C THR A 228 -4.23 3.63 10.74
N VAL A 229 -4.08 4.23 9.57
CA VAL A 229 -2.80 4.38 8.89
C VAL A 229 -2.55 5.87 8.68
N ILE A 230 -1.48 6.39 9.24
CA ILE A 230 -1.02 7.77 9.01
C ILE A 230 0.00 7.70 7.87
N THR A 231 -0.30 8.36 6.76
CA THR A 231 0.64 8.52 5.66
C THR A 231 1.12 9.96 5.62
N ILE A 232 2.43 10.17 5.53
CA ILE A 232 3.05 11.50 5.43
C ILE A 232 3.81 11.57 4.12
N ASP A 233 3.48 12.55 3.29
CA ASP A 233 4.24 12.85 2.09
C ASP A 233 5.31 13.90 2.41
N LEU A 234 6.58 13.49 2.38
CA LEU A 234 7.72 14.38 2.57
C LEU A 234 8.37 14.71 1.22
N GLU A 235 8.37 15.99 0.88
CA GLU A 235 9.13 16.46 -0.29
C GLU A 235 10.60 16.66 0.09
N TYR A 236 11.49 15.85 -0.49
CA TYR A 236 12.94 16.04 -0.50
C TYR A 236 13.58 15.28 -1.66
#